data_AF-A0A959VR13-F1
#
_entry.id   AF-A0A959VR13-F1
#
_cell.length_a   1.000
_cell.length_b   1.000
_cell.length_c   1.000
_cell.angle_alpha   90.00
_cell.angle_beta   90.00
_cell.angle_gamma   90.00
#
_symmetry.space_group_name_H-M   'P 1'
#
loop_
_entity.id
_entity.type
_entity.pdbx_description
1 polymer ?
#
loop_
_entity_poly.entity_id
_entity_poly.type
_entity_poly.pdbx_seq_one_letter_code
_entity_poly.pdbx_strand_id
1 'polypeptide(L)'
;MLVTWPGELKDQAQGFYGSGRAGRVLGLIDSNEEWNARSDFHLGFHTANKISQRFHPGEATEIHQYVERWSGPDADTPRAWKRDRVDDELWDWMLERGLVSERDMPAFEVYLSQLLNRDAHVRSGIELNRTWSWDQAVALDEAGDLVGEVREAIRTMLDTLGEPMVPALRS
;
A
#
# COMPACT_ATOMS: atom_id res chain seq x y z
N MET A 1 -5.79 9.15 -13.57
CA MET A 1 -5.70 8.63 -12.19
C MET A 1 -4.43 9.16 -11.56
N LEU A 2 -4.49 9.51 -10.28
CA LEU A 2 -3.35 9.82 -9.42
C LEU A 2 -3.16 8.67 -8.43
N VAL A 3 -1.92 8.24 -8.18
CA VAL A 3 -1.62 7.10 -7.29
C VAL A 3 -0.35 7.36 -6.48
N THR A 4 -0.32 6.86 -5.24
CA THR A 4 0.85 6.89 -4.36
C THR A 4 0.88 5.68 -3.42
N TRP A 5 2.05 5.39 -2.85
CA TRP A 5 2.26 4.30 -1.89
C TRP A 5 2.90 4.80 -0.59
N PRO A 6 2.12 5.34 0.37
CA PRO A 6 2.65 6.07 1.53
C PRO A 6 3.33 5.17 2.58
N GLY A 7 3.20 3.85 2.46
CA GLY A 7 3.76 2.85 3.39
C GLY A 7 4.72 1.86 2.74
N GLU A 8 5.24 2.14 1.55
CA GLU A 8 6.04 1.17 0.78
C GLU A 8 7.41 0.88 1.44
N LEU A 9 8.14 1.93 1.82
CA LEU A 9 9.44 1.79 2.45
C LEU A 9 9.32 1.64 3.97
N LYS A 10 10.31 0.98 4.60
CA LYS A 10 10.29 0.70 6.04
C LYS A 10 10.02 1.96 6.89
N ASP A 11 10.81 3.00 6.69
CA ASP A 11 10.71 4.22 7.49
C ASP A 11 9.41 4.99 7.17
N GLN A 12 8.95 4.93 5.92
CA GLN A 12 7.66 5.47 5.51
C GLN A 12 6.50 4.74 6.22
N ALA A 13 6.51 3.40 6.23
CA ALA A 13 5.50 2.60 6.91
C ALA A 13 5.47 2.92 8.42
N GLN A 14 6.63 3.01 9.07
CA GLN A 14 6.70 3.35 10.49
C GLN A 14 6.09 4.74 10.76
N GLY A 15 6.45 5.75 9.97
CA GLY A 15 5.86 7.08 10.08
C GLY A 15 4.35 7.07 9.78
N PHE A 16 3.93 6.35 8.75
CA PHE A 16 2.56 6.30 8.28
C PHE A 16 1.60 5.67 9.30
N TYR A 17 1.90 4.46 9.76
CA TYR A 17 1.05 3.75 10.73
C TYR A 17 1.18 4.31 12.15
N GLY A 18 2.34 4.90 12.50
CA GLY A 18 2.63 5.40 13.85
C GLY A 18 2.24 6.85 14.15
N SER A 19 1.81 7.66 13.17
CA SER A 19 1.54 9.10 13.35
C SER A 19 0.09 9.53 13.07
N GLY A 20 -0.84 8.58 13.01
CA GLY A 20 -2.25 8.84 12.69
C GLY A 20 -2.54 9.15 11.22
N ARG A 21 -1.51 9.21 10.36
CA ARG A 21 -1.65 9.40 8.91
C ARG A 21 -2.55 8.34 8.28
N ALA A 22 -2.39 7.08 8.68
CA ALA A 22 -3.22 5.99 8.20
C ALA A 22 -4.72 6.21 8.49
N GLY A 23 -5.05 6.71 9.69
CA GLY A 23 -6.44 7.06 10.04
C GLY A 23 -7.00 8.22 9.21
N ARG A 24 -6.17 9.20 8.83
CA ARG A 24 -6.60 10.28 7.91
C ARG A 24 -6.86 9.76 6.50
N VAL A 25 -6.08 8.79 6.03
CA VAL A 25 -6.35 8.12 4.74
C VAL A 25 -7.70 7.40 4.78
N LEU A 26 -8.00 6.67 5.86
CA LEU A 26 -9.32 6.05 6.03
C LEU A 26 -10.44 7.11 6.01
N GLY A 27 -10.28 8.20 6.76
CA GLY A 27 -11.24 9.31 6.73
C GLY A 27 -11.43 9.91 5.33
N LEU A 28 -10.38 10.02 4.52
CA LEU A 28 -10.45 10.54 3.16
C LEU A 28 -11.29 9.64 2.24
N ILE A 29 -11.04 8.34 2.27
CA ILE A 29 -11.74 7.37 1.41
C ILE A 29 -13.20 7.16 1.87
N ASP A 30 -13.48 7.29 3.16
CA ASP A 30 -14.83 7.18 3.71
C ASP A 30 -15.70 8.38 3.32
N SER A 31 -15.10 9.57 3.20
CA SER A 31 -15.84 10.79 2.88
C SER A 31 -15.84 11.16 1.40
N ASN A 32 -15.06 10.48 0.55
CA ASN A 32 -14.92 10.81 -0.87
C ASN A 32 -14.84 9.56 -1.75
N GLU A 33 -15.91 9.27 -2.49
CA GLU A 33 -16.02 8.08 -3.36
C GLU A 33 -15.00 8.03 -4.51
N GLU A 34 -14.40 9.17 -4.83
CA GLU A 34 -13.39 9.26 -5.88
C GLU A 34 -11.99 8.86 -5.42
N TRP A 35 -11.80 8.78 -4.10
CA TRP A 35 -10.59 8.28 -3.46
C TRP A 35 -10.77 6.84 -3.03
N ASN A 36 -9.75 6.03 -3.26
CA ASN A 36 -9.76 4.64 -2.84
C ASN A 36 -8.39 4.26 -2.27
N ALA A 37 -8.39 3.33 -1.33
CA ALA A 37 -7.18 2.74 -0.81
C ALA A 37 -7.29 1.22 -0.77
N ARG A 38 -6.20 0.54 -1.10
CA ARG A 38 -6.10 -0.92 -1.02
C ARG A 38 -4.76 -1.33 -0.44
N SER A 39 -4.73 -2.51 0.18
CA SER A 39 -3.48 -3.15 0.57
C SER A 39 -2.61 -3.34 -0.68
N ASP A 40 -1.34 -2.98 -0.55
CA ASP A 40 -0.25 -3.34 -1.46
C ASP A 40 0.76 -4.24 -0.71
N PHE A 41 0.23 -5.09 0.17
CA PHE A 41 1.03 -6.06 0.89
C PHE A 41 1.79 -6.96 -0.09
N HIS A 42 3.08 -7.14 0.17
CA HIS A 42 3.88 -8.08 -0.58
C HIS A 42 5.11 -8.54 0.19
N LEU A 43 5.69 -9.64 -0.28
CA LEU A 43 7.01 -10.09 0.14
C LEU A 43 8.03 -9.81 -0.97
N GLY A 44 9.18 -9.29 -0.56
CA GLY A 44 10.35 -9.16 -1.43
C GLY A 44 11.58 -9.78 -0.79
N PHE A 45 12.75 -9.50 -1.34
CA PHE A 45 14.03 -9.76 -0.71
C PHE A 45 15.02 -8.69 -1.16
N HIS A 46 16.17 -8.56 -0.49
CA HIS A 46 17.21 -7.65 -0.94
C HIS A 46 17.60 -7.97 -2.39
N THR A 47 17.53 -7.00 -3.30
CA THR A 47 17.69 -7.10 -4.78
C THR A 47 16.47 -7.54 -5.61
N ALA A 48 15.29 -7.71 -5.01
CA ALA A 48 14.04 -7.96 -5.75
C ALA A 48 13.56 -6.69 -6.49
N ASN A 49 14.11 -6.48 -7.69
CA ASN A 49 13.87 -5.27 -8.49
C ASN A 49 12.71 -5.42 -9.49
N LYS A 50 12.23 -6.64 -9.72
CA LYS A 50 11.11 -6.93 -10.63
C LYS A 50 9.88 -7.38 -9.85
N ILE A 51 8.69 -7.03 -10.34
CA ILE A 51 7.42 -7.50 -9.77
C ILE A 51 7.38 -9.04 -9.75
N SER A 52 7.89 -9.70 -10.78
CA SER A 52 7.95 -11.17 -10.86
C SER A 52 8.88 -11.83 -9.83
N GLN A 53 9.64 -11.03 -9.06
CA GLN A 53 10.50 -11.46 -7.95
C GLN A 53 9.85 -11.22 -6.58
N ARG A 54 8.63 -10.71 -6.56
CA ARG A 54 7.87 -10.38 -5.36
C ARG A 54 6.65 -11.29 -5.30
N PHE A 55 6.26 -11.64 -4.09
CA PHE A 55 4.98 -12.31 -3.84
C PHE A 55 3.93 -11.26 -3.52
N HIS A 56 2.91 -11.16 -4.37
CA HIS A 56 1.71 -10.36 -4.14
C HIS A 56 0.52 -11.33 -4.01
N PRO A 57 -0.19 -11.36 -2.88
CA PRO A 57 -1.39 -12.19 -2.74
C PRO A 57 -2.54 -11.65 -3.59
N GLY A 58 -3.44 -12.55 -3.97
CA GLY A 58 -4.55 -12.27 -4.90
C GLY A 58 -5.76 -11.59 -4.27
N GLU A 59 -6.03 -11.81 -2.98
CA GLU A 59 -7.15 -11.17 -2.26
C GLU A 59 -6.62 -10.38 -1.06
N ALA A 60 -6.99 -9.09 -1.00
CA ALA A 60 -6.54 -8.18 0.03
C ALA A 60 -7.46 -8.23 1.26
N THR A 61 -6.85 -8.23 2.45
CA THR A 61 -7.53 -7.81 3.68
C THR A 61 -8.27 -6.49 3.43
N GLU A 62 -9.49 -6.36 3.96
CA GLU A 62 -10.24 -5.11 3.92
C GLU A 62 -9.38 -3.96 4.50
N ILE A 63 -9.42 -2.79 3.88
CA ILE A 63 -8.43 -1.73 4.12
C ILE A 63 -8.45 -1.18 5.55
N HIS A 64 -9.62 -1.09 6.20
CA HIS A 64 -9.72 -0.67 7.59
C HIS A 64 -9.07 -1.68 8.52
N GLN A 65 -9.38 -2.96 8.33
CA GLN A 65 -8.76 -4.04 9.10
C GLN A 65 -7.24 -4.08 8.87
N TYR A 66 -6.80 -3.88 7.63
CA TYR A 66 -5.38 -3.83 7.29
C TYR A 66 -4.66 -2.69 8.03
N VAL A 67 -5.23 -1.49 7.99
CA VAL A 67 -4.68 -0.32 8.69
C VAL A 67 -4.69 -0.52 10.21
N GLU A 68 -5.79 -0.99 10.79
CA GLU A 68 -5.90 -1.24 12.23
C GLU A 68 -4.80 -2.19 12.72
N ARG A 69 -4.55 -3.26 11.97
CA ARG A 69 -3.52 -4.26 12.32
C ARG A 69 -2.13 -3.66 12.29
N TRP A 70 -1.75 -2.95 11.22
CA TRP A 70 -0.43 -2.34 11.09
C TRP A 70 -0.21 -1.13 12.00
N SER A 71 -1.27 -0.41 12.39
CA SER A 71 -1.22 0.67 13.38
C SER A 71 -1.25 0.17 14.83
N GLY A 72 -1.51 -1.11 15.07
CA GLY A 72 -1.62 -1.69 16.40
C GLY A 72 -0.89 -3.03 16.53
N PRO A 73 -1.61 -4.16 16.56
CA PRO A 73 -1.09 -5.46 16.98
C PRO A 73 0.09 -5.99 16.15
N ASP A 74 0.22 -5.55 14.90
CA ASP A 74 1.29 -5.99 13.99
C ASP A 74 2.38 -4.93 13.76
N ALA A 75 2.35 -3.80 14.47
CA ALA A 75 3.31 -2.72 14.31
C ALA A 75 4.77 -3.18 14.46
N ASP A 76 5.01 -4.08 15.42
CA ASP A 76 6.34 -4.63 15.77
C ASP A 76 6.70 -5.91 14.99
N THR A 77 5.92 -6.29 13.99
CA THR A 77 6.19 -7.50 13.18
C THR A 77 7.59 -7.43 12.55
N PRO A 78 8.39 -8.51 12.63
CA PRO A 78 9.68 -8.58 11.94
C PRO A 78 9.53 -8.25 10.46
N ARG A 79 10.28 -7.25 9.98
CA ARG A 79 10.25 -6.83 8.57
C ARG A 79 11.11 -7.71 7.67
N ALA A 80 11.96 -8.55 8.26
CA ALA A 80 12.79 -9.52 7.57
C ALA A 80 12.71 -10.86 8.30
N TRP A 81 12.30 -11.90 7.58
CA TRP A 81 12.14 -13.27 8.06
C TRP A 81 13.25 -14.13 7.48
N LYS A 82 13.92 -14.89 8.34
CA LYS A 82 14.96 -15.84 7.90
C LYS A 82 14.33 -16.95 7.07
N ARG A 83 15.02 -17.36 6.01
CA ARG A 83 14.50 -18.33 5.03
C ARG A 83 13.89 -19.57 5.67
N ASP A 84 14.55 -20.13 6.68
CA ASP A 84 14.15 -21.33 7.42
C ASP A 84 12.83 -21.18 8.20
N ARG A 85 12.36 -19.95 8.40
CA ARG A 85 11.08 -19.63 9.06
C ARG A 85 9.99 -19.21 8.08
N VAL A 86 10.28 -19.17 6.77
CA VAL A 86 9.34 -18.60 5.79
C VAL A 86 8.22 -19.56 5.42
N ASP A 87 8.53 -20.83 5.17
CA ASP A 87 7.54 -21.78 4.64
C ASP A 87 6.41 -22.05 5.63
N ASP A 88 6.73 -22.17 6.92
CA ASP A 88 5.76 -22.49 7.97
C ASP A 88 5.39 -21.23 8.77
N GLU A 89 6.35 -20.62 9.47
CA GLU A 89 6.01 -19.57 10.44
C GLU A 89 5.50 -18.28 9.80
N LEU A 90 6.14 -17.78 8.74
CA LEU A 90 5.65 -16.58 8.04
C LEU A 90 4.34 -16.86 7.30
N TRP A 91 4.22 -18.03 6.67
CA TRP A 91 3.00 -18.41 5.96
C TRP A 91 1.79 -18.49 6.90
N ASP A 92 1.92 -19.23 8.01
CA ASP A 92 0.87 -19.33 9.03
C ASP A 92 0.56 -17.95 9.63
N TRP A 93 1.59 -17.16 9.92
CA TRP A 93 1.42 -15.79 10.39
C TRP A 93 0.62 -14.93 9.39
N MET A 94 0.84 -15.07 8.07
CA MET A 94 0.06 -14.34 7.06
C MET A 94 -1.37 -14.87 6.93
N LEU A 95 -1.58 -16.19 7.04
CA LEU A 95 -2.89 -16.84 6.95
C LEU A 95 -3.81 -16.43 8.11
N GLU A 96 -3.31 -16.50 9.35
CA GLU A 96 -4.04 -16.09 10.56
C GLU A 96 -4.55 -14.63 10.49
N ARG A 97 -3.90 -13.85 9.64
CA ARG A 97 -4.10 -12.42 9.48
C ARG A 97 -4.96 -12.05 8.29
N GLY A 98 -5.34 -13.04 7.47
CA GLY A 98 -6.05 -12.82 6.22
C GLY A 98 -5.25 -11.97 5.22
N LEU A 99 -3.91 -11.96 5.34
CA LEU A 99 -3.02 -11.32 4.35
C LEU A 99 -2.82 -12.20 3.12
N VAL A 100 -3.01 -13.51 3.30
CA VAL A 100 -3.00 -14.54 2.26
C VAL A 100 -4.15 -15.50 2.51
N SER A 101 -4.45 -16.31 1.51
CA SER A 101 -5.37 -17.44 1.56
C SER A 101 -4.69 -18.70 1.02
N GLU A 102 -5.31 -19.86 1.23
CA GLU A 102 -4.85 -21.13 0.64
C GLU A 102 -4.71 -21.07 -0.90
N ARG A 103 -5.46 -20.18 -1.56
CA ARG A 103 -5.38 -19.98 -3.02
C ARG A 103 -4.06 -19.34 -3.46
N ASP A 104 -3.37 -18.66 -2.55
CA ASP A 104 -2.11 -17.97 -2.84
C ASP A 104 -0.90 -18.90 -2.77
N MET A 105 -1.06 -20.12 -2.25
CA MET A 105 0.03 -21.08 -2.08
C MET A 105 0.83 -21.34 -3.39
N PRO A 106 0.20 -21.55 -4.56
CA PRO A 106 0.98 -21.76 -5.79
C PRO A 106 1.87 -20.56 -6.16
N ALA A 107 1.40 -19.32 -5.93
CA ALA A 107 2.21 -18.13 -6.15
C ALA A 107 3.31 -17.99 -5.09
N PHE A 108 3.03 -18.40 -3.86
CA PHE A 108 4.01 -18.42 -2.78
C PHE A 108 5.13 -19.44 -3.05
N GLU A 109 4.83 -20.65 -3.52
CA GLU A 109 5.83 -21.65 -3.92
C GLU A 109 6.76 -21.12 -5.03
N VAL A 110 6.22 -20.39 -6.01
CA VAL A 110 7.03 -19.71 -7.03
C VAL A 110 7.97 -18.70 -6.38
N TYR A 111 7.47 -17.88 -5.44
CA TYR A 111 8.31 -16.94 -4.71
C TYR A 111 9.37 -17.65 -3.87
N LEU A 112 9.08 -18.75 -3.21
CA LEU A 112 10.04 -19.54 -2.44
C LEU A 112 11.18 -20.08 -3.31
N SER A 113 10.84 -20.55 -4.52
CA SER A 113 11.84 -21.00 -5.50
C SER A 113 12.81 -19.88 -5.91
N GLN A 114 12.34 -18.64 -5.87
CA GLN A 114 13.14 -17.45 -6.14
C GLN A 114 13.84 -16.93 -4.90
N LEU A 115 13.28 -17.09 -3.70
CA LEU A 115 13.87 -16.58 -2.45
C LEU A 115 15.23 -17.22 -2.17
N LEU A 116 15.38 -18.52 -2.45
CA LEU A 116 16.62 -19.29 -2.18
C LEU A 116 17.03 -19.13 -0.71
N ASN A 117 18.29 -18.80 -0.40
CA ASN A 117 18.81 -18.66 0.98
C ASN A 117 18.67 -17.24 1.55
N ARG A 118 17.79 -16.40 1.00
CA ARG A 118 17.65 -14.99 1.40
C ARG A 118 16.52 -14.80 2.41
N ASP A 119 16.60 -13.69 3.14
CA ASP A 119 15.52 -13.27 4.03
C ASP A 119 14.32 -12.75 3.21
N ALA A 120 13.12 -13.15 3.60
CA ALA A 120 11.87 -12.62 3.07
C ALA A 120 11.55 -11.29 3.75
N HIS A 121 11.37 -10.23 2.97
CA HIS A 121 11.09 -8.90 3.48
C HIS A 121 9.59 -8.60 3.37
N VAL A 122 8.94 -8.39 4.52
CA VAL A 122 7.53 -8.05 4.61
C VAL A 122 7.32 -6.56 4.33
N ARG A 123 6.44 -6.24 3.38
CA ARG A 123 6.04 -4.88 3.03
C ARG A 123 4.57 -4.66 3.36
N SER A 124 4.31 -3.68 4.21
CA SER A 124 2.97 -3.28 4.64
C SER A 124 2.45 -2.11 3.77
N GLY A 125 2.62 -2.23 2.46
CA GLY A 125 2.28 -1.18 1.51
C GLY A 125 0.78 -0.91 1.48
N ILE A 126 0.42 0.34 1.21
CA ILE A 126 -0.94 0.73 0.81
C ILE A 126 -0.80 1.46 -0.51
N GLU A 127 -1.71 1.21 -1.42
CA GLU A 127 -1.92 2.06 -2.58
C GLU A 127 -3.07 3.01 -2.26
N LEU A 128 -2.83 4.31 -2.34
CA LEU A 128 -3.87 5.34 -2.30
C LEU A 128 -4.01 5.94 -3.69
N ASN A 129 -5.22 5.99 -4.23
CA ASN A 129 -5.47 6.55 -5.54
C ASN A 129 -6.71 7.45 -5.58
N ARG A 130 -6.69 8.37 -6.56
CA ARG A 130 -7.82 9.21 -6.96
C ARG A 130 -8.11 8.97 -8.42
N THR A 131 -9.35 8.58 -8.73
CA THR A 131 -9.77 8.22 -10.08
C THR A 131 -10.80 9.22 -10.61
N TRP A 132 -10.59 9.70 -11.83
CA TRP A 132 -11.61 10.39 -12.62
C TRP A 132 -12.19 9.41 -13.62
N SER A 133 -13.52 9.35 -13.72
CA SER A 133 -14.15 8.68 -14.86
C SER A 133 -13.76 9.39 -16.15
N TRP A 134 -13.85 8.67 -17.27
CA TRP A 134 -13.54 9.23 -18.58
C TRP A 134 -14.38 10.49 -18.88
N ASP A 135 -15.69 10.42 -18.63
CA ASP A 135 -16.61 11.52 -18.88
C ASP A 135 -16.29 12.75 -18.02
N GLN A 136 -15.96 12.55 -16.74
CA GLN A 136 -15.49 13.65 -15.87
C GLN A 136 -14.20 14.28 -16.40
N ALA A 137 -13.23 13.46 -16.81
CA ALA A 137 -11.95 13.96 -17.31
C ALA A 137 -12.12 14.78 -18.60
N VAL A 138 -12.99 14.34 -19.52
CA VAL A 138 -13.32 15.09 -20.74
C VAL A 138 -14.00 16.40 -20.40
N ALA A 139 -15.02 16.40 -19.53
CA ALA A 139 -15.72 17.62 -19.14
C ALA A 139 -14.79 18.66 -18.49
N LEU A 140 -13.87 18.20 -17.63
CA LEU A 140 -12.86 19.05 -17.01
C LEU A 140 -11.85 19.62 -18.03
N ASP A 141 -11.47 18.84 -19.04
CA ASP A 141 -10.55 19.29 -20.09
C ASP A 141 -11.21 20.32 -21.01
N GLU A 142 -12.45 20.07 -21.43
CA GLU A 142 -13.24 20.99 -22.25
C GLU A 142 -13.50 22.33 -21.54
N ALA A 143 -13.65 22.31 -20.21
CA ALA A 143 -13.77 23.51 -19.38
C ALA A 143 -12.43 24.21 -19.11
N GLY A 144 -11.29 23.57 -19.41
CA GLY A 144 -9.95 24.08 -19.09
C GLY A 144 -9.53 23.91 -17.63
N ASP A 145 -10.28 23.14 -16.84
CA ASP A 145 -10.14 23.01 -15.38
C ASP A 145 -9.38 21.75 -14.95
N LEU A 146 -9.12 20.80 -15.86
CA LEU A 146 -8.48 19.52 -15.54
C LEU A 146 -7.14 19.67 -14.80
N VAL A 147 -6.32 20.64 -15.21
CA VAL A 147 -5.03 20.89 -14.55
C VAL A 147 -5.22 21.40 -13.12
N GLY A 148 -6.23 22.24 -12.88
CA GLY A 148 -6.58 22.72 -11.55
C GLY A 148 -7.02 21.58 -10.65
N GLU A 149 -7.90 20.72 -11.15
CA GLU A 149 -8.41 19.56 -10.43
C GLU A 149 -7.29 18.57 -10.06
N VAL A 150 -6.35 18.29 -10.97
CA VAL A 150 -5.19 17.43 -10.65
C VAL A 150 -4.32 18.06 -9.57
N ARG A 151 -4.13 19.39 -9.58
CA ARG A 151 -3.39 20.09 -8.52
C ARG A 151 -4.08 19.99 -7.17
N GLU A 152 -5.40 20.14 -7.12
CA GLU A 152 -6.17 19.97 -5.88
C GLU A 152 -6.13 18.54 -5.36
N ALA A 153 -6.18 17.53 -6.24
CA ALA A 153 -6.03 16.14 -5.83
C ALA A 153 -4.65 15.89 -5.19
N ILE A 154 -3.57 16.46 -5.77
CA ILE A 154 -2.22 16.34 -5.18
C ILE A 154 -2.15 17.08 -3.84
N ARG A 155 -2.75 18.27 -3.70
CA ARG A 155 -2.83 19.01 -2.43
C ARG A 155 -3.51 18.19 -1.35
N THR A 156 -4.69 17.64 -1.67
CA THR A 156 -5.48 16.79 -0.78
C THR A 156 -4.67 15.58 -0.32
N MET A 157 -3.98 14.92 -1.26
CA MET A 157 -3.10 13.79 -0.95
C MET A 157 -1.97 14.17 0.01
N LEU A 158 -1.24 15.25 -0.27
CA LEU A 158 -0.13 15.70 0.57
C LEU A 158 -0.60 16.10 1.97
N ASP A 159 -1.71 16.84 2.07
CA ASP A 159 -2.30 17.25 3.35
C ASP A 159 -2.75 16.03 4.17
N THR A 160 -3.46 15.09 3.54
CA THR A 160 -3.89 13.83 4.18
C THR A 160 -2.69 13.06 4.73
N LEU A 161 -1.62 12.95 3.95
CA LEU A 161 -0.38 12.29 4.36
C LEU A 161 0.46 13.11 5.34
N GLY A 162 0.10 14.36 5.63
CA GLY A 162 0.87 15.28 6.46
C GLY A 162 2.26 15.56 5.89
N GLU A 163 2.38 15.54 4.57
CA GLU A 163 3.60 15.84 3.83
C GLU A 163 3.68 17.34 3.50
N PRO A 164 4.89 17.92 3.41
CA PRO A 164 5.04 19.34 3.13
C PRO A 164 4.52 19.69 1.74
N MET A 165 3.78 20.80 1.66
CA MET A 165 3.31 21.33 0.37
C MET A 165 4.49 21.80 -0.50
N VAL A 166 4.55 21.28 -1.73
CA VAL A 166 5.54 21.73 -2.72
C VAL A 166 5.25 23.17 -3.15
N PRO A 167 6.28 24.02 -3.41
CA PRO A 167 6.08 25.45 -3.70
C PRO A 167 5.09 25.74 -4.83
N ALA A 168 5.07 24.91 -5.87
CA ALA A 168 4.18 25.04 -7.02
C ALA A 168 2.68 24.83 -6.70
N LEU A 169 2.36 24.31 -5.52
CA LEU A 169 1.00 24.04 -5.06
C LEU A 169 0.55 24.96 -3.91
N ARG A 170 1.27 26.04 -3.61
CA ARG A 170 0.91 26.95 -2.50
C ARG A 170 -0.07 28.08 -2.85
N SER A 171 -0.31 28.29 -4.15
CA SER A 171 -1.13 29.39 -4.70
C SER A 171 -2.40 28.90 -5.37
#